data_AF-A0A5J4RER5-F1
#
_entry.id   AF-A0A5J4RER5-F1
#
_cell.length_a   1.000
_cell.length_b   1.000
_cell.length_c   1.000
_cell.angle_alpha   90.00
_cell.angle_beta   90.00
_cell.angle_gamma   90.00
#
_symmetry.space_group_name_H-M   'P 1'
#
loop_
_entity.id
_entity.type
_entity.pdbx_description
1 polymer ?
#
loop_
_entity_poly.entity_id
_entity_poly.type
_entity_poly.pdbx_seq_one_letter_code
_entity_poly.pdbx_strand_id
1 'polypeptide(L)'
;MKIGLIDVDGHNFPNLALMKLAAYHRNLNDTVEWINYLEQYDKVYQSKVFTFTSDVSTFVHADEIIKGGTGYKMYNDLFCDDTEPDYTLYPQFQHAYGFLTRGCTRNCAWC
;
A
#
# COMPACT_ATOMS: atom_id res chain seq x y z
N MET A 1 1.01 15.54 9.99
CA MET A 1 1.38 15.63 8.56
C MET A 1 0.24 15.08 7.72
N LYS A 2 0.10 15.58 6.49
CA LYS A 2 -0.83 15.08 5.48
C LYS A 2 -0.08 14.17 4.51
N ILE A 3 -0.43 12.89 4.55
CA ILE A 3 0.25 11.81 3.85
C ILE A 3 -0.61 11.31 2.70
N GLY A 4 -0.07 11.36 1.49
CA GLY A 4 -0.70 10.81 0.31
C GLY A 4 -0.17 9.42 -0.02
N LEU A 5 -1.06 8.50 -0.38
CA LEU A 5 -0.70 7.16 -0.83
C LEU A 5 -1.01 6.99 -2.32
N ILE A 6 -0.08 6.36 -3.04
CA ILE A 6 -0.22 6.03 -4.47
C ILE A 6 0.07 4.54 -4.66
N ASP A 7 -0.97 3.81 -5.04
CA ASP A 7 -0.87 2.45 -5.52
C ASP A 7 -0.70 2.46 -7.05
N VAL A 8 0.51 2.19 -7.51
CA VAL A 8 0.87 2.29 -8.95
C VAL A 8 0.27 1.15 -9.75
N ASP A 9 0.13 -0.02 -9.13
CA ASP A 9 -0.42 -1.21 -9.79
C ASP A 9 -1.96 -1.19 -9.83
N GLY A 10 -2.57 -0.26 -9.09
CA GLY A 10 -4.00 -0.11 -8.94
C GLY A 10 -4.60 -1.05 -7.89
N HIS A 11 -5.87 -0.83 -7.57
CA HIS A 11 -6.53 -1.44 -6.39
C HIS A 11 -6.99 -2.89 -6.54
N ASN A 12 -6.47 -3.63 -7.54
CA ASN A 12 -6.83 -5.03 -7.77
C ASN A 12 -6.26 -5.97 -6.70
N PHE A 13 -5.16 -5.56 -6.05
CA PHE A 13 -4.52 -6.32 -4.98
C PHE A 13 -4.14 -5.37 -3.85
N PRO A 14 -4.22 -5.81 -2.58
CA PRO A 14 -3.84 -4.96 -1.46
C PRO A 14 -2.33 -4.78 -1.43
N ASN A 15 -1.87 -3.52 -1.39
CA ASN A 15 -0.46 -3.21 -1.25
C ASN A 15 -0.07 -3.20 0.23
N LEU A 16 0.61 -4.27 0.66
CA LEU A 16 0.98 -4.45 2.07
C LEU A 16 1.88 -3.32 2.60
N ALA A 17 2.80 -2.82 1.78
CA ALA A 17 3.70 -1.74 2.20
C ALA A 17 2.92 -0.45 2.48
N LEU A 18 1.97 -0.09 1.61
CA LEU A 18 1.11 1.08 1.82
C LEU A 18 0.20 0.92 3.04
N MET A 19 -0.31 -0.28 3.30
CA MET A 19 -1.12 -0.56 4.49
C MET A 19 -0.30 -0.38 5.79
N LYS A 20 0.95 -0.86 5.82
CA LYS A 20 1.84 -0.67 6.99
C LYS A 20 2.22 0.79 7.18
N LEU A 21 2.54 1.49 6.09
CA LEU A 21 2.81 2.94 6.12
C LEU A 21 1.60 3.73 6.64
N ALA A 22 0.40 3.36 6.23
CA ALA A 22 -0.83 3.98 6.71
C ALA A 22 -1.02 3.79 8.21
N ALA A 23 -0.86 2.56 8.71
CA ALA A 23 -0.94 2.25 10.14
C ALA A 23 0.10 3.05 10.94
N TYR A 24 1.35 3.07 10.47
CA TYR A 24 2.44 3.79 11.13
C TYR A 24 2.14 5.29 11.28
N HIS A 25 1.72 5.95 10.21
CA HIS A 25 1.40 7.38 10.22
C HIS A 25 0.15 7.68 11.06
N ARG A 26 -0.88 6.83 11.00
CA ARG A 26 -2.08 6.97 11.86
C ARG A 26 -1.74 6.86 13.35
N ASN A 27 -0.80 5.99 13.73
CA ASN A 27 -0.31 5.90 15.11
C ASN A 27 0.43 7.17 15.56
N LEU A 28 0.99 7.94 14.63
CA LEU A 28 1.61 9.24 14.90
C LEU A 28 0.61 10.41 14.89
N ASN A 29 -0.69 10.15 14.70
CA ASN A 29 -1.75 11.14 14.49
C ASN A 29 -1.59 11.94 13.18
N ASP A 30 -0.93 11.38 12.17
CA ASP A 30 -0.91 11.94 10.83
C ASP A 30 -2.19 11.58 10.06
N THR A 31 -2.59 12.44 9.13
CA THR A 31 -3.71 12.17 8.22
C THR A 31 -3.21 11.38 7.02
N VAL A 32 -3.81 10.22 6.76
CA VAL A 32 -3.43 9.34 5.67
C VAL A 32 -4.61 9.07 4.75
N GLU A 33 -4.45 9.41 3.48
CA GLU A 33 -5.47 9.22 2.46
C GLU A 33 -4.85 8.83 1.10
N TRP A 34 -5.72 8.34 0.22
CA TRP A 34 -5.36 8.18 -1.19
C TRP A 34 -5.09 9.54 -1.81
N ILE A 35 -4.09 9.62 -2.70
CA ILE A 35 -3.69 10.88 -3.30
C ILE A 35 -4.89 11.60 -3.94
N ASN A 36 -5.06 12.87 -3.60
CA ASN A 36 -5.90 13.80 -4.33
C ASN A 36 -4.99 14.77 -5.09
N TYR A 37 -4.92 14.63 -6.42
CA TYR A 37 -4.02 15.45 -7.26
C TYR A 37 -4.32 16.95 -7.23
N LEU A 38 -5.43 17.38 -6.62
CA LEU A 38 -5.79 18.80 -6.43
C LEU A 38 -5.27 19.37 -5.11
N GLU A 39 -4.80 18.54 -4.19
CA GLU A 39 -4.37 18.94 -2.85
C GLU A 39 -2.85 18.85 -2.68
N GLN A 40 -2.32 19.58 -1.70
CA GLN A 40 -0.92 19.52 -1.30
C GLN A 40 -0.72 18.54 -0.15
N TYR A 41 0.37 17.78 -0.20
CA TYR A 41 0.76 16.80 0.82
C TYR A 41 2.15 17.12 1.37
N ASP A 42 2.38 16.83 2.65
CA ASP A 42 3.73 16.93 3.22
C ASP A 42 4.62 15.78 2.69
N LYS A 43 4.03 14.59 2.54
CA LYS A 43 4.74 13.40 2.11
C LYS A 43 3.85 12.48 1.30
N VAL A 44 4.38 11.92 0.21
CA VAL A 44 3.68 10.96 -0.63
C VAL A 44 4.49 9.69 -0.76
N TYR A 45 3.85 8.55 -0.49
CA TYR A 45 4.41 7.23 -0.72
C TYR A 45 3.84 6.62 -2.00
N GLN A 46 4.74 6.26 -2.91
CA GLN A 46 4.41 5.58 -4.15
C GLN A 46 4.95 4.16 -4.10
N SER A 47 4.05 3.19 -4.11
CA SER A 47 4.44 1.78 -4.08
C SER A 47 4.07 1.07 -5.38
N LYS A 48 5.05 0.36 -5.93
CA LYS A 48 4.92 -0.46 -7.13
C LYS A 48 5.50 -1.85 -6.88
N VAL A 49 4.67 -2.86 -6.99
CA VAL A 49 5.02 -4.27 -6.80
C VAL A 49 5.36 -4.92 -8.15
N PHE A 50 4.58 -4.66 -9.19
CA PHE A 50 4.76 -5.30 -10.49
C PHE A 50 5.68 -4.52 -11.42
N THR A 51 6.45 -5.22 -12.26
CA THR A 51 7.37 -4.57 -13.23
C THR A 51 6.70 -4.24 -14.56
N PHE A 52 5.53 -4.82 -14.84
CA PHE A 52 4.83 -4.69 -16.13
C PHE A 52 3.79 -3.57 -16.17
N THR A 53 3.50 -2.95 -15.04
CA THR A 53 2.59 -1.80 -14.92
C THR A 53 3.32 -0.50 -15.29
N SER A 54 2.62 0.43 -15.93
CA SER A 54 3.14 1.76 -16.24
C SER A 54 3.37 2.55 -14.94
N ASP A 55 4.38 3.43 -14.91
CA ASP A 55 4.54 4.36 -13.78
C ASP A 55 3.48 5.48 -13.85
N VAL A 56 3.20 6.13 -12.72
CA VAL A 56 2.28 7.27 -12.67
C VAL A 56 2.96 8.47 -13.29
N SER A 57 2.36 9.00 -14.36
CA SER A 57 2.85 10.20 -15.08
C SER A 57 2.26 11.52 -14.54
N THR A 58 1.25 11.44 -13.67
CA THR A 58 0.57 12.61 -13.12
C THR A 58 1.47 13.33 -12.12
N PHE A 59 1.56 14.67 -12.26
CA PHE A 59 2.28 15.51 -11.31
C PHE A 59 1.58 15.46 -9.94
N VAL A 60 2.37 15.26 -8.89
CA VAL A 60 1.89 15.20 -7.50
C VAL A 60 2.45 16.40 -6.75
N HIS A 61 1.58 17.16 -6.10
CA HIS A 61 1.98 18.32 -5.32
C HIS A 61 2.32 17.88 -3.89
N ALA A 62 3.60 17.59 -3.64
CA ALA A 62 4.10 17.18 -2.33
C ALA A 62 5.51 17.67 -2.05
N ASP A 63 5.81 17.92 -0.78
CA ASP A 63 7.14 18.36 -0.35
C ASP A 63 8.17 17.22 -0.45
N GLU A 64 7.75 15.99 -0.17
CA GLU A 64 8.58 14.79 -0.28
C GLU A 64 7.83 13.65 -0.98
N ILE A 65 8.46 13.02 -1.98
CA ILE A 65 7.92 11.85 -2.68
C ILE A 65 8.89 10.68 -2.50
N ILE A 66 8.42 9.63 -1.83
CA ILE A 66 9.17 8.40 -1.60
C ILE A 66 8.60 7.30 -2.49
N LYS A 67 9.44 6.76 -3.37
CA LYS A 67 9.10 5.63 -4.23
C LYS A 67 9.69 4.35 -3.66
N GLY A 68 8.97 3.23 -3.77
CA GLY A 68 9.45 1.95 -3.29
C GLY A 68 8.70 0.76 -3.86
N GLY A 69 9.28 -0.42 -3.67
CA GLY A 69 8.70 -1.69 -4.08
C GLY A 69 9.46 -2.38 -5.22
N THR A 70 9.13 -3.65 -5.39
CA THR A 70 9.81 -4.57 -6.32
C THR A 70 9.68 -4.14 -7.78
N GLY A 71 8.60 -3.45 -8.14
CA GLY A 71 8.37 -2.92 -9.48
C GLY A 71 9.37 -1.83 -9.88
N TYR A 72 9.93 -1.11 -8.90
CA TYR A 72 11.03 -0.16 -9.11
C TYR A 72 12.42 -0.77 -8.92
N LYS A 73 12.52 -2.08 -8.61
CA LYS A 73 13.76 -2.76 -8.23
C LYS A 73 14.46 -2.11 -7.02
N MET A 74 13.67 -1.53 -6.12
CA MET A 74 14.14 -0.98 -4.86
C MET A 74 13.91 -2.02 -3.76
N TYR A 75 15.00 -2.47 -3.15
CA TYR A 75 15.00 -3.53 -2.13
C TYR A 75 15.39 -3.00 -0.75
N ASN A 76 15.12 -1.71 -0.51
CA ASN A 76 15.36 -1.11 0.79
C ASN A 76 14.35 -1.66 1.80
N ASP A 77 14.81 -1.87 3.01
CA ASP A 77 13.94 -2.29 4.10
C ASP A 77 12.91 -1.21 4.41
N LEU A 78 11.66 -1.62 4.60
CA LEU A 78 10.59 -0.74 5.03
C LEU A 78 10.78 -0.47 6.53
N PHE A 79 10.98 0.78 6.91
CA PHE A 79 11.23 1.16 8.31
C PHE A 79 10.09 0.75 9.27
N CYS A 80 8.87 0.59 8.76
CA CYS A 80 7.69 0.18 9.52
C CYS A 80 7.28 -1.28 9.24
N ASP A 81 8.22 -2.16 8.90
CA ASP A 81 7.88 -3.56 8.58
C ASP A 81 7.26 -4.32 9.77
N ASP A 82 7.59 -3.93 11.00
CA ASP A 82 7.00 -4.51 12.22
C ASP A 82 5.57 -4.03 12.52
N THR A 83 5.05 -3.05 11.76
CA THR A 83 3.72 -2.49 11.99
C THR A 83 2.64 -3.39 11.37
N GLU A 84 1.53 -3.59 12.09
CA GLU A 84 0.38 -4.31 11.57
C GLU A 84 -0.27 -3.55 10.41
N PRO A 85 -0.63 -4.21 9.29
CA PRO A 85 -1.16 -3.53 8.12
C PRO A 85 -2.58 -3.01 8.34
N ASP A 86 -2.83 -1.78 7.89
CA ASP A 86 -4.16 -1.18 7.99
C ASP A 86 -5.11 -1.66 6.87
N TYR A 87 -6.01 -2.59 7.21
CA TYR A 87 -7.01 -3.12 6.27
C TYR A 87 -8.14 -2.14 5.92
N THR A 88 -8.29 -1.02 6.64
CA THR A 88 -9.28 0.00 6.28
C THR A 88 -8.98 0.67 4.94
N LEU A 89 -7.72 0.63 4.51
CA LEU A 89 -7.26 1.21 3.25
C LEU A 89 -7.78 0.42 2.03
N TYR A 90 -8.01 -0.89 2.20
CA TYR A 90 -8.56 -1.76 1.18
C TYR A 90 -9.73 -2.59 1.74
N PRO A 91 -10.91 -1.97 1.94
CA PRO A 91 -12.06 -2.60 2.62
C PRO A 91 -12.59 -3.85 1.90
N GLN A 92 -12.28 -4.02 0.61
CA GLN A 92 -12.63 -5.22 -0.16
C GLN A 92 -11.85 -6.48 0.27
N PHE A 93 -10.75 -6.33 1.02
CA PHE A 93 -9.96 -7.45 1.53
C PHE A 93 -10.11 -7.58 3.05
N GLN A 94 -10.93 -8.53 3.51
CA GLN A 94 -11.27 -8.72 4.92
C GLN A 94 -10.18 -9.43 5.76
N HIS A 95 -8.90 -9.18 5.53
CA HIS A 95 -7.74 -9.90 6.11
C HIS A 95 -7.27 -11.10 5.29
N ALA A 96 -5.96 -11.14 5.03
CA ALA A 96 -5.30 -12.22 4.33
C ALA A 96 -4.23 -12.84 5.24
N TYR A 97 -4.59 -13.90 5.96
CA TYR A 97 -3.63 -14.72 6.73
C TYR A 97 -2.80 -15.66 5.82
N GLY A 98 -2.44 -15.19 4.63
CA GLY A 98 -1.68 -15.96 3.65
C GLY A 98 -2.40 -17.20 3.13
N PHE A 99 -1.75 -18.36 3.22
CA PHE A 99 -2.29 -19.63 2.72
C PHE A 99 -3.48 -20.17 3.53
N LEU A 100 -3.73 -19.64 4.72
CA LEU A 100 -4.79 -20.12 5.61
C LEU A 100 -6.19 -19.69 5.15
N THR A 101 -6.32 -18.56 4.44
CA THR A 101 -7.62 -18.04 3.98
C THR A 101 -7.99 -18.48 2.58
N ARG A 102 -7.09 -19.15 1.84
CA ARG A 102 -7.33 -19.59 0.46
C ARG A 102 -8.14 -20.88 0.33
N GLY A 103 -8.47 -21.52 1.46
CA GLY A 103 -9.12 -22.82 1.49
C GLY A 103 -8.21 -23.95 0.97
N CYS A 104 -8.57 -25.20 1.26
CA CYS A 104 -7.82 -26.33 0.73
C CYS A 104 -8.03 -26.43 -0.79
N THR A 105 -6.96 -26.42 -1.59
CA THR A 105 -7.04 -26.55 -3.06
C THR A 105 -7.69 -27.85 -3.52
N ARG A 106 -7.83 -28.83 -2.62
CA ARG A 106 -8.48 -30.12 -2.90
C ARG A 106 -10.00 -30.04 -2.88
N ASN A 107 -10.61 -28.96 -2.38
CA ASN A 107 -12.05 -28.69 -2.35
C ASN A 107 -12.92 -29.94 -2.05
N CYS A 108 -12.51 -30.73 -1.05
CA CYS A 108 -13.14 -32.00 -0.74
C CYS A 108 -14.48 -31.76 -0.02
N ALA A 109 -15.49 -32.61 -0.29
CA ALA A 109 -16.84 -32.46 0.30
C ALA A 109 -16.90 -32.62 1.83
N TRP A 110 -15.80 -33.03 2.47
CA TRP A 110 -15.68 -33.29 3.90
C TRP A 110 -14.69 -32.35 4.61
N CYS A 111 -14.16 -31.34 3.91
CA CYS A 111 -13.23 -30.34 4.43
C CYS A 111 -13.88 -28.96 4.42
#